data_AF-A0A7S2CHP1-F1
#
_entry.id   AF-A0A7S2CHP1-F1
#
_cell.length_a   1.000
_cell.length_b   1.000
_cell.length_c   1.000
_cell.angle_alpha   90.00
_cell.angle_beta   90.00
_cell.angle_gamma   90.00
#
_symmetry.space_group_name_H-M   'P 1'
#
loop_
_entity.id
_entity.type
_entity.pdbx_description
1 polymer ?
#
loop_
_entity_poly.entity_id
_entity_poly.type
_entity_poly.pdbx_seq_one_letter_code
_entity_poly.pdbx_strand_id
1 'polypeptide(L)'
;DGGKNTAEGNLDFGEFTKALGTFCFFGKEEMLRYMFAIFDLEDQGTILHVDLLELLTDLHPDSQGPVTRALKEVDIVEGGKMTYDEFADLHVRFPFLLYPGFHIQDQLRRKFLGLKWWERKLRKYALVKSQIQTTKLNTDKIDALDEAKKARADRKRERFERRKQQALESQSTLRRTLIQAQMMADLLM
;
A
#
# COMPACT_ATOMS: atom_id res chain seq x y z
N ASP A 1 -31.14 -0.19 12.45
CA ASP A 1 -32.13 -0.38 11.39
C ASP A 1 -31.69 0.41 10.17
N GLY A 2 -31.71 -0.19 8.98
CA GLY A 2 -31.51 0.53 7.70
C GLY A 2 -30.11 0.56 7.08
N GLY A 3 -29.40 -0.57 6.97
CA GLY A 3 -28.36 -0.72 5.96
C GLY A 3 -28.99 -0.96 4.60
N LYS A 4 -29.28 0.11 3.84
CA LYS A 4 -29.71 -0.02 2.44
C LYS A 4 -28.48 0.00 1.55
N ASN A 5 -28.30 -1.12 0.87
CA ASN A 5 -27.45 -1.29 -0.29
C ASN A 5 -28.20 -0.65 -1.47
N THR A 6 -27.86 0.57 -1.86
CA THR A 6 -28.49 1.28 -2.98
C THR A 6 -27.67 1.09 -4.24
N ALA A 7 -27.87 -0.06 -4.88
CA ALA A 7 -27.58 -0.28 -6.29
C ALA A 7 -28.75 0.23 -7.16
N GLU A 8 -29.29 1.40 -6.81
CA GLU A 8 -30.24 2.16 -7.60
C GLU A 8 -29.48 3.44 -7.95
N GLY A 9 -29.30 3.78 -9.22
CA GLY A 9 -28.38 4.84 -9.69
C GLY A 9 -28.66 6.29 -9.23
N ASN A 10 -29.29 6.47 -8.07
CA ASN A 10 -29.55 7.73 -7.40
C ASN A 10 -28.66 7.84 -6.16
N LEU A 11 -28.02 9.00 -6.00
CA LEU A 11 -27.17 9.31 -4.86
C LEU A 11 -27.95 10.15 -3.86
N ASP A 12 -28.13 9.67 -2.64
CA ASP A 12 -28.77 10.47 -1.59
C ASP A 12 -27.82 11.58 -1.06
N PHE A 13 -28.37 12.56 -0.33
CA PHE A 13 -27.56 13.68 0.18
C PHE A 13 -26.46 13.22 1.15
N GLY A 14 -26.72 12.18 1.95
CA GLY A 14 -25.77 11.61 2.89
C GLY A 14 -24.63 10.89 2.17
N GLU A 15 -24.94 10.09 1.16
CA GLU A 15 -24.00 9.42 0.27
C GLU A 15 -23.15 10.43 -0.50
N PHE A 16 -23.77 11.47 -1.06
CA PHE A 16 -23.06 12.57 -1.73
C PHE A 16 -22.10 13.30 -0.79
N THR A 17 -22.56 13.68 0.40
CA THR A 17 -21.75 14.38 1.39
C THR A 17 -20.59 13.51 1.86
N LYS A 18 -20.84 12.20 2.04
CA LYS A 18 -19.82 11.22 2.41
C LYS A 18 -18.79 11.04 1.30
N ALA A 19 -19.22 10.90 0.04
CA ALA A 19 -18.34 10.76 -1.11
C ALA A 19 -17.47 12.02 -1.30
N LEU A 20 -18.08 13.20 -1.32
CA LEU A 20 -17.36 14.48 -1.38
C LEU A 20 -16.38 14.66 -0.24
N GLY A 21 -16.82 14.38 0.99
CA GLY A 21 -15.98 14.50 2.17
C GLY A 21 -14.76 13.59 2.05
N THR A 22 -14.98 12.33 1.68
CA THR A 22 -13.92 11.33 1.48
C THR A 22 -12.94 11.77 0.40
N PHE A 23 -13.45 12.19 -0.76
CA PHE A 23 -12.64 12.68 -1.86
C PHE A 23 -11.80 13.91 -1.48
N CYS A 24 -12.38 14.85 -0.73
CA CYS A 24 -11.67 16.03 -0.23
C CYS A 24 -10.63 15.69 0.86
N PHE A 25 -10.73 14.53 1.53
CA PHE A 25 -9.74 14.08 2.52
C PHE A 25 -8.54 13.36 1.92
N PHE A 26 -8.61 12.91 0.65
CA PHE A 26 -7.50 12.19 0.03
C PHE A 26 -6.22 13.03 0.01
N GLY A 27 -5.13 12.42 0.48
CA GLY A 27 -3.78 12.88 0.22
C GLY A 27 -3.34 12.52 -1.20
N LYS A 28 -2.08 12.83 -1.53
CA LYS A 28 -1.55 12.56 -2.88
C LYS A 28 -1.63 11.08 -3.25
N GLU A 29 -1.19 10.20 -2.35
CA GLU A 29 -1.19 8.75 -2.56
C GLU A 29 -2.61 8.21 -2.71
N GLU A 30 -3.52 8.58 -1.82
CA GLU A 30 -4.92 8.13 -1.91
C GLU A 30 -5.60 8.63 -3.17
N MET A 31 -5.30 9.86 -3.59
CA MET A 31 -5.81 10.41 -4.83
C MET A 31 -5.30 9.63 -6.04
N LEU A 32 -4.01 9.24 -6.06
CA LEU A 32 -3.46 8.42 -7.14
C LEU A 32 -4.09 7.04 -7.20
N ARG A 33 -4.28 6.38 -6.05
CA ARG A 33 -4.97 5.08 -5.99
C ARG A 33 -6.43 5.20 -6.42
N TYR A 34 -7.11 6.27 -6.02
CA TYR A 34 -8.48 6.52 -6.41
C TYR A 34 -8.59 6.74 -7.92
N MET A 35 -7.69 7.53 -8.51
CA MET A 35 -7.64 7.69 -9.96
C MET A 35 -7.36 6.35 -10.65
N PHE A 36 -6.36 5.59 -10.19
CA PHE A 36 -6.08 4.25 -10.72
C PHE A 36 -7.31 3.34 -10.70
N ALA A 37 -8.06 3.32 -9.60
CA ALA A 37 -9.29 2.54 -9.48
C ALA A 37 -10.44 3.03 -10.39
N ILE A 38 -10.44 4.30 -10.81
CA ILE A 38 -11.38 4.79 -11.83
C ILE A 38 -11.00 4.24 -13.21
N PHE A 39 -9.71 4.12 -13.50
CA PHE A 39 -9.22 3.58 -14.77
C PHE A 39 -9.31 2.05 -14.86
N ASP A 40 -9.14 1.33 -13.75
CA ASP A 40 -9.23 -0.13 -13.65
C ASP A 40 -10.68 -0.58 -13.42
N LEU A 41 -11.52 -0.41 -14.45
CA LEU A 41 -12.97 -0.67 -14.39
C LEU A 41 -13.32 -2.12 -14.02
N GLU A 42 -12.43 -3.06 -14.34
CA GLU A 42 -12.61 -4.49 -14.11
C GLU A 42 -11.94 -4.98 -12.81
N ASP A 43 -11.36 -4.08 -12.00
CA ASP A 43 -10.64 -4.37 -10.73
C ASP A 43 -9.60 -5.49 -10.89
N GLN A 44 -8.85 -5.47 -11.99
CA GLN A 44 -7.84 -6.49 -12.32
C GLN A 44 -6.47 -6.20 -11.69
N GLY A 45 -6.33 -5.04 -11.05
CA GLY A 45 -5.06 -4.50 -10.56
C GLY A 45 -4.17 -3.93 -11.66
N THR A 46 -4.69 -3.77 -12.88
CA THR A 46 -3.96 -3.29 -14.05
C THR A 46 -4.87 -2.52 -14.99
N ILE A 47 -4.39 -1.41 -15.53
CA ILE A 47 -5.10 -0.60 -16.53
C ILE A 47 -4.65 -1.02 -17.93
N LEU A 48 -5.56 -1.28 -18.86
CA LEU A 48 -5.16 -1.49 -20.25
C LEU A 48 -4.67 -0.16 -20.83
N HIS A 49 -3.61 -0.20 -21.63
CA HIS A 49 -3.09 1.03 -22.22
C HIS A 49 -4.12 1.76 -23.10
N VAL A 50 -5.03 1.03 -23.76
CA VAL A 50 -6.12 1.62 -24.54
C VAL A 50 -7.09 2.42 -23.66
N ASP A 51 -7.48 1.88 -22.50
CA ASP A 51 -8.39 2.56 -21.57
C ASP A 51 -7.74 3.82 -20.98
N LEU A 52 -6.44 3.76 -20.70
CA LEU A 52 -5.66 4.92 -20.26
C LEU A 52 -5.64 6.03 -21.31
N LEU A 53 -5.47 5.67 -22.59
CA LEU A 53 -5.47 6.62 -23.70
C LEU A 53 -6.83 7.30 -23.88
N GLU A 54 -7.90 6.51 -23.86
CA GLU A 54 -9.28 7.02 -23.99
C GLU A 54 -9.58 8.01 -22.87
N LEU A 55 -9.34 7.62 -21.62
CA LEU A 55 -9.67 8.48 -20.49
C LEU A 55 -8.76 9.73 -20.41
N LEU A 56 -7.48 9.64 -20.76
CA LEU A 56 -6.62 10.84 -20.85
C LEU A 56 -7.06 11.79 -21.98
N THR A 57 -7.61 11.25 -23.06
CA THR A 57 -8.19 12.07 -24.13
C THR A 57 -9.44 12.79 -23.62
N ASP A 58 -10.32 12.08 -22.91
CA ASP A 58 -11.54 12.65 -22.30
C ASP A 58 -11.22 13.69 -21.22
N LEU A 59 -10.15 13.48 -20.47
CA LEU A 59 -9.72 14.38 -19.40
C LEU A 59 -9.05 15.67 -19.93
N HIS A 60 -8.51 15.61 -21.15
CA HIS A 60 -7.77 16.70 -21.81
C HIS A 60 -8.29 17.01 -23.22
N PRO A 61 -9.58 17.32 -23.39
CA PRO A 61 -10.19 17.51 -24.71
C PRO A 61 -9.47 18.60 -25.52
N ASP A 62 -9.01 19.66 -24.85
CA ASP A 62 -8.38 20.84 -25.47
C ASP A 62 -6.84 20.78 -25.53
N SER A 63 -6.20 19.76 -24.94
CA SER A 63 -4.74 19.74 -24.71
C SER A 63 -4.04 18.55 -25.38
N GLN A 64 -4.38 18.30 -26.64
CA GLN A 64 -3.87 17.15 -27.41
C GLN A 64 -2.33 17.14 -27.56
N GLY A 65 -1.67 18.29 -27.72
CA GLY A 65 -0.22 18.34 -28.01
C GLY A 65 0.68 17.78 -26.89
N PRO A 66 0.64 18.34 -25.66
CA PRO A 66 1.43 17.84 -24.53
C PRO A 66 1.07 16.42 -24.13
N VAL A 67 -0.22 16.07 -24.14
CA VAL A 67 -0.71 14.74 -23.80
C VAL A 67 -0.21 13.71 -24.82
N THR A 68 -0.38 13.97 -26.12
CA THR A 68 0.13 13.10 -27.19
C THR A 68 1.65 12.92 -27.11
N ARG A 69 2.40 13.95 -26.71
CA ARG A 69 3.87 13.83 -26.54
C ARG A 69 4.22 12.93 -25.36
N ALA A 70 3.61 13.14 -24.20
CA ALA A 70 3.84 12.29 -23.04
C ALA A 70 3.46 10.83 -23.34
N LEU A 71 2.34 10.60 -24.01
CA LEU A 71 1.89 9.27 -24.42
C LEU A 71 2.82 8.58 -25.44
N LYS A 72 3.60 9.34 -26.23
CA LYS A 72 4.66 8.75 -27.08
C LYS A 72 5.90 8.34 -26.29
N GLU A 73 6.14 8.95 -25.14
CA GLU A 73 7.27 8.63 -24.25
C GLU A 73 6.94 7.53 -23.23
N VAL A 74 5.64 7.24 -23.05
CA VAL A 74 5.14 6.06 -22.34
C VAL A 74 5.06 4.98 -23.41
N ASP A 75 5.82 3.91 -23.26
CA ASP A 75 5.90 2.83 -24.25
C ASP A 75 4.56 2.06 -24.33
N ILE A 76 3.58 2.65 -25.00
CA ILE A 76 2.22 2.13 -25.09
C ILE A 76 2.17 1.08 -26.20
N VAL A 77 2.16 -0.18 -25.76
CA VAL A 77 1.98 -1.35 -26.62
C VAL A 77 0.50 -1.74 -26.67
N GLU A 78 0.04 -2.19 -27.85
CA GLU A 78 -1.29 -2.77 -28.04
C GLU A 78 -1.46 -4.05 -27.17
N GLY A 79 -2.53 -4.11 -26.37
CA GLY A 79 -2.72 -5.18 -25.38
C GLY A 79 -1.83 -5.07 -24.13
N GLY A 80 -0.99 -4.02 -24.06
CA GLY A 80 -0.19 -3.71 -22.90
C GLY A 80 -1.04 -3.33 -21.69
N LYS A 81 -0.54 -3.66 -20.50
CA LYS A 81 -1.18 -3.37 -19.22
C LYS A 81 -0.23 -2.57 -18.36
N MET A 82 -0.76 -1.61 -17.62
CA MET A 82 -0.05 -0.77 -16.68
C MET A 82 -0.43 -1.13 -15.26
N THR A 83 0.57 -1.45 -14.45
CA THR A 83 0.44 -1.67 -13.00
C THR A 83 0.33 -0.34 -12.26
N TYR A 84 -0.08 -0.39 -10.99
CA TYR A 84 -0.14 0.81 -10.15
C TYR A 84 1.21 1.53 -10.04
N ASP A 85 2.31 0.79 -9.90
CA ASP A 85 3.64 1.39 -9.73
C ASP A 85 4.09 2.15 -11.00
N GLU A 86 3.81 1.60 -12.17
CA GLU A 86 4.04 2.27 -13.46
C GLU A 86 3.15 3.51 -13.62
N PHE A 87 1.90 3.43 -13.18
CA PHE A 87 0.98 4.58 -13.16
C PHE A 87 1.44 5.69 -12.18
N ALA A 88 2.00 5.32 -11.03
CA ALA A 88 2.57 6.25 -10.08
C ALA A 88 3.84 6.91 -10.64
N ASP A 89 4.70 6.16 -11.32
CA ASP A 89 5.87 6.71 -12.03
C ASP A 89 5.45 7.65 -13.18
N LEU A 90 4.42 7.28 -13.94
CA LEU A 90 3.82 8.12 -14.96
C LEU A 90 3.42 9.49 -14.40
N HIS A 91 2.77 9.51 -13.23
CA HIS A 91 2.40 10.76 -12.56
C HIS A 91 3.61 11.60 -12.14
N VAL A 92 4.72 10.96 -11.73
CA VAL A 92 5.95 11.68 -11.38
C VAL A 92 6.59 12.30 -12.62
N ARG A 93 6.64 11.55 -13.73
CA ARG A 93 7.24 12.00 -14.99
C ARG A 93 6.39 13.06 -15.69
N PHE A 94 5.07 12.88 -15.70
CA PHE A 94 4.12 13.76 -16.39
C PHE A 94 2.96 14.17 -15.46
N PRO A 95 3.21 15.02 -14.43
CA PRO A 95 2.18 15.37 -13.44
C PRO A 95 0.93 16.02 -14.04
N PHE A 96 1.08 16.70 -15.18
CA PHE A 96 -0.02 17.37 -15.87
C PHE A 96 -1.09 16.41 -16.39
N LEU A 97 -0.75 15.15 -16.68
CA LEU A 97 -1.70 14.15 -17.17
C LEU A 97 -2.82 13.88 -16.14
N LEU A 98 -2.46 13.81 -14.86
CA LEU A 98 -3.42 13.55 -13.78
C LEU A 98 -3.84 14.82 -13.03
N TYR A 99 -3.28 15.97 -13.38
CA TYR A 99 -3.59 17.26 -12.74
C TYR A 99 -5.10 17.57 -12.68
N PRO A 100 -5.92 17.25 -13.70
CA PRO A 100 -7.35 17.54 -13.63
C PRO A 100 -8.07 16.91 -12.42
N GLY A 101 -7.68 15.68 -12.01
CA GLY A 101 -8.23 15.07 -10.80
C GLY A 101 -7.90 15.86 -9.53
N PHE A 102 -6.65 16.30 -9.38
CA PHE A 102 -6.22 17.15 -8.27
C PHE A 102 -6.87 18.53 -8.32
N HIS A 103 -7.08 19.07 -9.53
CA HIS A 103 -7.76 20.34 -9.73
C HIS A 103 -9.21 20.27 -9.25
N ILE A 104 -9.96 19.23 -9.63
CA ILE A 104 -11.33 19.01 -9.14
C ILE A 104 -11.35 18.93 -7.61
N GLN A 105 -10.40 18.22 -7.00
CA GLN A 105 -10.29 18.15 -5.54
C GLN A 105 -10.06 19.53 -4.89
N ASP A 106 -9.17 20.35 -5.45
CA ASP A 106 -8.94 21.71 -4.95
C ASP A 106 -10.19 22.60 -5.12
N GLN A 107 -10.86 22.51 -6.26
CA GLN A 107 -12.11 23.23 -6.51
C GLN A 107 -13.21 22.83 -5.52
N LEU A 108 -13.34 21.54 -5.23
CA LEU A 108 -14.30 21.05 -4.25
C LEU A 108 -13.95 21.56 -2.85
N ARG A 109 -12.69 21.53 -2.42
CA ARG A 109 -12.27 22.11 -1.12
C ARG A 109 -12.53 23.62 -1.04
N ARG A 110 -12.42 24.35 -2.16
CA ARG A 110 -12.73 25.79 -2.21
C ARG A 110 -14.23 26.06 -2.08
N LYS A 111 -15.06 25.33 -2.80
CA LYS A 111 -16.51 25.58 -2.90
C LYS A 111 -17.28 24.93 -1.75
N PHE A 112 -16.88 23.74 -1.31
CA PHE A 112 -17.51 22.99 -0.25
C PHE A 112 -16.80 23.27 1.08
N LEU A 113 -17.48 23.89 2.05
CA LEU A 113 -16.96 24.29 3.38
C LEU A 113 -15.79 25.30 3.41
N GLY A 114 -15.07 25.48 2.30
CA GLY A 114 -14.04 26.49 2.13
C GLY A 114 -12.64 26.07 2.56
N LEU A 115 -11.63 26.66 1.92
CA LEU A 115 -10.22 26.28 2.09
C LEU A 115 -9.72 26.32 3.53
N LYS A 116 -9.98 27.40 4.27
CA LYS A 116 -9.52 27.54 5.66
C LYS A 116 -10.02 26.41 6.55
N TRP A 117 -11.25 25.95 6.31
CA TRP A 117 -11.83 24.83 7.06
C TRP A 117 -11.10 23.54 6.72
N TRP A 118 -10.91 23.26 5.43
CA TRP A 118 -10.24 22.06 4.93
C TRP A 118 -8.77 21.99 5.33
N GLU A 119 -8.03 23.08 5.19
CA GLU A 119 -6.64 23.17 5.64
C GLU A 119 -6.48 22.78 7.11
N ARG A 120 -7.37 23.29 7.98
CA ARG A 120 -7.37 22.93 9.41
C ARG A 120 -7.69 21.44 9.62
N LYS A 121 -8.66 20.91 8.90
CA LYS A 121 -9.07 19.50 9.02
C LYS A 121 -8.01 18.53 8.49
N LEU A 122 -7.44 18.82 7.33
CA LEU A 122 -6.37 18.04 6.71
C LEU A 122 -5.12 18.02 7.58
N ARG A 123 -4.73 19.16 8.18
CA ARG A 123 -3.61 19.19 9.15
C ARG A 123 -3.85 18.27 10.34
N LYS A 124 -5.04 18.33 10.94
CA LYS A 124 -5.40 17.45 12.07
C LYS A 124 -5.39 15.98 11.64
N TYR A 125 -5.97 15.67 10.47
CA TYR A 125 -6.01 14.32 9.94
C TYR A 125 -4.61 13.76 9.66
N ALA A 126 -3.72 14.55 9.06
CA ALA A 126 -2.34 14.16 8.81
C ALA A 126 -1.57 13.83 10.10
N LEU A 127 -1.76 14.64 11.14
CA LEU A 127 -1.18 14.37 12.47
C LEU A 127 -1.68 13.03 13.02
N VAL A 128 -2.99 12.80 13.04
CA VAL A 128 -3.58 11.55 13.53
C VAL A 128 -3.11 10.34 12.70
N LYS A 129 -3.04 10.48 11.36
CA LYS A 129 -2.57 9.41 10.47
C LYS A 129 -1.11 9.03 10.76
N SER A 130 -0.24 10.02 10.95
CA SER A 130 1.17 9.78 11.30
C SER A 130 1.34 9.08 12.65
N GLN A 131 0.53 9.45 13.66
CA GLN A 131 0.52 8.80 14.97
C GLN A 131 0.09 7.34 14.86
N ILE A 132 -1.02 7.06 14.17
CA ILE A 132 -1.51 5.69 13.94
C ILE A 132 -0.47 4.86 13.21
N GLN A 133 0.16 5.40 12.17
CA GLN A 133 1.19 4.70 11.41
C GLN A 133 2.42 4.38 12.27
N THR A 134 2.86 5.33 13.10
CA THR A 134 3.98 5.13 14.02
C THR A 134 3.67 4.05 15.05
N THR A 135 2.45 4.06 15.62
CA THR A 135 2.01 3.04 16.57
C THR A 135 1.97 1.66 15.92
N LYS A 136 1.40 1.54 14.71
CA LYS A 136 1.38 0.27 13.96
C LYS A 136 2.79 -0.26 13.73
N LEU A 137 3.69 0.58 13.22
CA LEU A 137 5.10 0.21 13.00
C LEU A 137 5.81 -0.25 14.28
N ASN A 138 5.47 0.33 15.43
CA ASN A 138 6.04 -0.08 16.71
C ASN A 138 5.49 -1.45 17.14
N THR A 139 4.19 -1.71 16.95
CA THR A 139 3.58 -3.03 17.20
C THR A 139 4.22 -4.09 16.31
N ASP A 140 4.31 -3.86 14.99
CA ASP A 140 4.88 -4.82 14.04
C ASP A 140 6.34 -5.16 14.39
N LYS A 141 7.13 -4.18 14.86
CA LYS A 141 8.50 -4.39 15.35
C LYS A 141 8.56 -5.26 16.60
N ILE A 142 7.62 -5.08 17.53
CA ILE A 142 7.55 -5.89 18.75
C ILE A 142 7.21 -7.33 18.39
N ASP A 143 6.20 -7.53 17.54
CA ASP A 143 5.76 -8.86 17.11
C ASP A 143 6.90 -9.60 16.37
N ALA A 144 7.60 -8.92 15.45
CA ALA A 144 8.76 -9.49 14.75
C ALA A 144 9.92 -9.86 15.70
N LEU A 145 10.17 -9.06 16.74
CA LEU A 145 11.20 -9.35 17.74
C LEU A 145 10.83 -10.58 18.58
N ASP A 146 9.57 -10.71 18.97
CA ASP A 146 9.11 -11.84 19.77
C ASP A 146 9.07 -13.14 18.96
N GLU A 147 8.69 -13.08 17.68
CA GLU A 147 8.82 -14.19 16.75
C GLU A 147 10.28 -14.62 16.57
N ALA A 148 11.21 -13.67 16.39
CA ALA A 148 12.64 -13.98 16.25
C ALA A 148 13.22 -14.63 17.53
N LYS A 149 12.82 -14.15 18.72
CA LYS A 149 13.22 -14.76 20.00
C LYS A 149 12.70 -16.19 20.13
N LYS A 150 11.43 -16.42 19.79
CA LYS A 150 10.81 -17.75 19.83
C LYS A 150 11.51 -18.70 18.86
N ALA A 151 11.73 -18.27 17.61
CA ALA A 151 12.46 -19.06 16.62
C ALA A 151 13.90 -19.37 17.06
N ARG A 152 14.57 -18.45 17.75
CA ARG A 152 15.91 -18.69 18.32
C ARG A 152 15.88 -19.73 19.43
N ALA A 153 14.87 -19.68 20.31
CA ALA A 153 14.68 -20.66 21.37
C ALA A 153 14.37 -22.05 20.82
N ASP A 154 13.51 -22.14 19.79
CA ASP A 154 13.14 -23.41 19.15
C ASP A 154 14.35 -24.05 18.44
N ARG A 155 15.12 -23.28 17.66
CA ARG A 155 16.38 -23.76 17.06
C ARG A 155 17.38 -24.26 18.10
N LYS A 156 17.46 -23.59 19.26
CA LYS A 156 18.34 -24.00 20.36
C LYS A 156 17.87 -25.33 20.95
N ARG A 157 16.57 -25.50 21.16
CA ARG A 157 15.97 -26.77 21.64
C ARG A 157 16.19 -27.91 20.65
N GLU A 158 15.91 -27.70 19.36
CA GLU A 158 16.14 -28.71 18.32
C GLU A 158 17.61 -29.13 18.22
N ARG A 159 18.54 -28.15 18.29
CA ARG A 159 19.98 -28.42 18.29
C ARG A 159 20.39 -29.28 19.48
N PHE A 160 19.86 -28.97 20.67
CA PHE A 160 20.14 -29.71 21.88
C PHE A 160 19.63 -31.15 21.80
N GLU A 161 18.38 -31.36 21.39
CA GLU A 161 17.80 -32.70 21.24
C GLU A 161 18.54 -33.53 20.18
N ARG A 162 18.91 -32.92 19.05
CA ARG A 162 19.72 -33.59 18.02
C ARG A 162 21.06 -34.06 18.57
N ARG A 163 21.74 -33.23 19.36
CA ARG A 163 23.04 -33.56 19.98
C ARG A 163 22.89 -34.65 21.04
N LYS A 164 21.82 -34.61 21.84
CA LYS A 164 21.49 -35.64 22.82
C LYS A 164 21.30 -37.01 22.15
N GLN A 165 20.55 -37.05 21.06
CA GLN A 165 20.35 -38.27 20.28
C GLN A 165 21.67 -38.81 19.72
N GLN A 166 22.51 -37.95 19.14
CA GLN A 166 23.83 -38.33 18.63
C GLN A 166 24.78 -38.86 19.71
N ALA A 167 24.69 -38.35 20.95
CA ALA A 167 25.48 -38.85 22.07
C ALA A 167 25.05 -40.26 22.49
N LEU A 168 23.74 -40.53 22.49
CA LEU A 168 23.18 -41.85 22.81
C LEU A 168 23.59 -42.91 21.77
N GLU A 169 23.58 -42.55 20.49
CA GLU A 169 23.87 -43.47 19.38
C GLU A 169 25.37 -43.72 19.16
N SER A 170 26.25 -42.81 19.61
CA SER A 170 27.70 -42.96 19.42
C SER A 170 28.24 -44.18 20.17
N GLN A 171 29.05 -45.03 19.53
CA GLN A 171 29.73 -46.16 20.21
C GLN A 171 31.09 -45.80 20.83
N SER A 172 31.68 -44.65 20.45
CA SER A 172 32.99 -44.19 20.94
C SER A 172 32.87 -43.26 22.15
N THR A 173 33.63 -43.54 23.21
CA THR A 173 33.67 -42.75 24.45
C THR A 173 34.17 -41.32 24.20
N LEU A 174 35.24 -41.15 23.42
CA LEU A 174 35.80 -39.84 23.04
C LEU A 174 34.79 -38.96 22.29
N ARG A 175 34.02 -39.57 21.37
CA ARG A 175 33.00 -38.86 20.61
C ARG A 175 31.81 -38.44 21.50
N ARG A 176 31.40 -39.29 22.45
CA ARG A 176 30.36 -38.94 23.44
C ARG A 176 30.78 -37.79 24.34
N THR A 177 32.00 -37.81 24.87
CA THR A 177 32.50 -36.75 25.77
C THR A 177 32.58 -35.41 25.05
N LEU A 178 32.98 -35.38 23.78
CA LEU A 178 32.99 -34.17 22.96
C LEU A 178 31.57 -33.62 22.72
N ILE A 179 30.60 -34.48 22.40
CA ILE A 179 29.20 -34.05 22.20
C ILE A 179 28.60 -33.56 23.52
N GLN A 180 28.86 -34.22 24.65
CA GLN A 180 28.43 -33.79 25.98
C GLN A 180 29.02 -32.42 26.37
N ALA A 181 30.31 -32.18 26.09
CA ALA A 181 30.93 -30.88 26.31
C ALA A 181 30.28 -29.78 25.45
N GLN A 182 29.95 -30.07 24.19
CA GLN A 182 29.23 -29.16 23.31
C GLN A 182 27.78 -28.88 23.78
N MET A 183 27.10 -29.86 24.38
CA MET A 183 25.78 -29.67 25.00
C MET A 183 25.85 -28.84 26.28
N MET A 184 26.86 -29.03 27.12
CA MET A 184 27.09 -28.18 28.30
C MET A 184 27.38 -26.74 27.91
N ALA A 185 28.17 -26.50 26.86
CA ALA A 185 28.41 -25.16 26.34
C ALA A 185 27.12 -24.48 25.86
N ASP A 186 26.20 -25.21 25.22
CA ASP A 186 24.89 -24.67 24.81
C ASP A 186 23.96 -24.35 26.01
N LEU A 187 24.15 -24.99 27.18
CA LEU A 187 23.39 -24.71 28.41
C LEU A 187 23.88 -23.47 29.16
N LEU A 188 25.16 -23.11 28.99
CA LEU A 188 25.81 -22.00 29.69
C LEU A 188 25.72 -20.65 28.95
N MET A 189 25.31 -20.64 27.67
CA MET A 189 25.09 -19.43 26.84
C MET A 189 23.60 -19.15 26.63
#